data_AF-A0A1R1ECY7-F1
#
_entry.id   AF-A0A1R1ECY7-F1
#
_cell.length_a   1.000
_cell.length_b   1.000
_cell.length_c   1.000
_cell.angle_alpha   90.00
_cell.angle_beta   90.00
_cell.angle_gamma   90.00
#
_symmetry.space_group_name_H-M   'P 1'
#
loop_
_entity.id
_entity.type
_entity.pdbx_description
1 polymer ?
#
loop_
_entity_poly.entity_id
_entity_poly.type
_entity_poly.pdbx_seq_one_letter_code
_entity_poly.pdbx_strand_id
1 'polypeptide(L)'
;MALVKKNGKAKKWLYSALACFAIMIIAVIADPGTETETASEKDTGVKTEAISKAVDEANTQKALQTSKEAAEQEAKKADEQKAKEEAEAKAKADAEEKAKAEAEAKQAKEDAVPREYKSALKKAESYAETMSMSKAGIYDQLTSEYGENFPPEAAKYAIDNIVFDWKENALKKAKSYAESMNMSDSAIYDQLISDYGEKFTKEEAKYAIDHLE
;
A
#
# COMPACT_ATOMS: atom_id res chain seq x y z
N MET A 1 41.20 19.70 18.87
CA MET A 1 41.18 19.90 17.41
C MET A 1 41.01 18.54 16.73
N ALA A 2 39.84 18.28 16.14
CA ALA A 2 39.67 17.57 14.87
C ALA A 2 38.16 17.57 14.56
N LEU A 3 37.83 18.11 13.40
CA LEU A 3 36.51 18.52 12.94
C LEU A 3 35.76 17.39 12.22
N VAL A 4 34.46 17.30 12.52
CA VAL A 4 33.32 17.16 11.60
C VAL A 4 33.49 16.31 10.33
N LYS A 5 32.62 15.30 10.19
CA LYS A 5 31.80 15.14 8.97
C LYS A 5 30.42 14.57 9.27
N LYS A 6 29.42 15.45 9.36
CA LYS A 6 28.00 15.12 9.17
C LYS A 6 27.79 14.89 7.67
N ASN A 7 27.27 13.72 7.29
CA ASN A 7 26.71 13.50 5.97
C ASN A 7 25.26 13.04 6.12
N GLY A 8 24.33 13.98 5.91
CA GLY A 8 22.92 13.67 5.74
C GLY A 8 22.67 13.06 4.36
N LYS A 9 21.76 12.09 4.31
CA LYS A 9 20.99 11.77 3.10
C LYS A 9 19.55 11.47 3.53
N ALA A 10 18.71 12.48 3.38
CA ALA A 10 17.28 12.30 3.25
C ALA A 10 16.99 11.53 1.95
N LYS A 11 16.04 10.59 1.97
CA LYS A 11 15.19 10.23 0.83
C LYS A 11 14.02 9.37 1.32
N LYS A 12 12.87 10.05 1.42
CA LYS A 12 11.53 9.47 1.27
C LYS A 12 11.39 8.90 -0.15
N TRP A 13 10.32 8.13 -0.39
CA TRP A 13 9.79 7.53 -1.64
C TRP A 13 10.02 6.01 -1.68
N LEU A 14 9.04 5.12 -1.93
CA LEU A 14 7.61 5.19 -2.22
C LEU A 14 7.09 3.74 -2.05
N TYR A 15 6.15 3.49 -1.15
CA TYR A 15 5.31 2.29 -1.19
C TYR A 15 4.16 2.58 -2.18
N SER A 16 4.06 1.83 -3.28
CA SER A 16 2.83 1.77 -4.07
C SER A 16 2.88 0.57 -5.02
N ALA A 17 2.15 -0.50 -4.71
CA ALA A 17 1.59 -1.47 -5.66
C ALA A 17 0.83 -2.58 -4.90
N LEU A 18 -0.36 -2.25 -4.40
CA LEU A 18 -1.39 -3.25 -4.10
C LEU A 18 -2.67 -2.81 -4.81
N ALA A 19 -3.38 -3.79 -5.38
CA ALA A 19 -4.73 -3.71 -5.95
C ALA A 19 -4.87 -3.25 -7.42
N CYS A 20 -4.67 -4.20 -8.34
CA CYS A 20 -5.36 -4.20 -9.64
C CYS A 20 -6.05 -5.56 -9.84
N PHE A 21 -7.29 -5.70 -9.34
CA PHE A 21 -8.23 -6.71 -9.84
C PHE A 21 -9.66 -6.21 -9.66
N ALA A 22 -10.52 -6.55 -10.62
CA ALA A 22 -11.89 -6.07 -10.86
C ALA A 22 -11.93 -4.66 -11.48
N ILE A 23 -12.40 -4.46 -12.71
CA ILE A 23 -13.73 -4.82 -13.18
C ILE A 23 -13.68 -5.19 -14.68
N MET A 24 -14.19 -6.38 -15.00
CA MET A 24 -14.60 -6.79 -16.35
C MET A 24 -16.01 -6.27 -16.68
N ILE A 25 -16.35 -6.34 -17.97
CA ILE A 25 -17.68 -6.31 -18.62
C ILE A 25 -18.12 -4.86 -18.93
N ILE A 26 -18.25 -4.44 -20.20
CA ILE A 26 -19.25 -4.88 -21.19
C ILE A 26 -18.68 -4.94 -22.61
N ALA A 27 -19.14 -5.96 -23.33
CA ALA A 27 -18.79 -6.31 -24.70
C ALA A 27 -19.63 -5.55 -25.75
N VAL A 28 -19.22 -5.75 -27.01
CA VAL A 28 -20.06 -6.00 -28.20
C VAL A 28 -20.15 -4.90 -29.30
N ILE A 29 -19.47 -5.26 -30.42
CA ILE A 29 -19.84 -5.16 -31.85
C ILE A 29 -19.65 -3.81 -32.57
N ALA A 30 -18.63 -3.74 -33.45
CA ALA A 30 -18.80 -3.63 -34.92
C ALA A 30 -17.44 -3.46 -35.63
N ASP A 31 -16.93 -4.55 -36.23
CA ASP A 31 -16.14 -4.55 -37.48
C ASP A 31 -17.18 -4.78 -38.62
N PRO A 32 -16.96 -4.43 -39.91
CA PRO A 32 -15.78 -4.81 -40.69
C PRO A 32 -15.18 -3.68 -41.54
N GLY A 33 -13.86 -3.62 -41.67
CA GLY A 33 -13.26 -2.72 -42.66
C GLY A 33 -11.75 -2.82 -42.82
N THR A 34 -11.20 -4.04 -42.93
CA THR A 34 -9.81 -4.25 -43.33
C THR A 34 -9.68 -4.23 -44.85
N GLU A 35 -9.04 -3.19 -45.39
CA GLU A 35 -8.27 -3.30 -46.63
C GLU A 35 -6.87 -2.77 -46.38
N THR A 36 -5.93 -3.70 -46.43
CA THR A 36 -4.50 -3.48 -46.55
C THR A 36 -4.18 -3.09 -47.99
N GLU A 37 -3.42 -2.02 -48.22
CA GLU A 37 -2.40 -2.03 -49.26
C GLU A 37 -1.34 -0.94 -49.08
N THR A 38 -0.23 -1.21 -49.76
CA THR A 38 1.13 -0.78 -49.46
C THR A 38 1.59 0.30 -50.45
N ALA A 39 2.57 1.10 -50.03
CA ALA A 39 3.61 1.75 -50.84
C ALA A 39 3.36 3.09 -51.57
N SER A 40 4.36 3.96 -51.33
CA SER A 40 5.09 4.82 -52.27
C SER A 40 4.56 6.21 -52.62
N GLU A 41 5.16 7.20 -51.95
CA GLU A 41 5.97 8.30 -52.49
C GLU A 41 5.77 8.83 -53.94
N LYS A 42 5.77 10.18 -53.98
CA LYS A 42 6.13 11.16 -55.03
C LYS A 42 5.04 11.79 -55.92
N ASP A 43 4.78 13.05 -55.57
CA ASP A 43 5.13 14.26 -56.33
C ASP A 43 4.17 14.83 -57.40
N THR A 44 4.14 16.17 -57.34
CA THR A 44 3.72 17.19 -58.33
C THR A 44 2.28 17.18 -58.89
N GLY A 45 1.49 18.12 -58.37
CA GLY A 45 1.26 19.37 -59.11
C GLY A 45 0.03 19.49 -60.00
N VAL A 46 -0.91 20.33 -59.51
CA VAL A 46 -1.64 21.39 -60.26
C VAL A 46 -2.87 20.90 -61.07
N LYS A 47 -4.11 21.13 -60.54
CA LYS A 47 -5.00 22.31 -60.74
C LYS A 47 -5.84 22.12 -62.04
N THR A 48 -7.15 22.38 -62.14
CA THR A 48 -8.03 23.39 -61.53
C THR A 48 -9.47 23.17 -62.05
N GLU A 49 -10.48 23.64 -61.29
CA GLU A 49 -11.72 24.33 -61.74
C GLU A 49 -12.78 23.53 -62.53
N ALA A 50 -14.09 23.65 -62.34
CA ALA A 50 -14.92 24.59 -61.57
C ALA A 50 -16.36 24.06 -61.51
N ILE A 51 -16.97 23.92 -60.32
CA ILE A 51 -18.43 24.03 -60.11
C ILE A 51 -18.67 24.60 -58.70
N SER A 52 -18.61 25.91 -58.56
CA SER A 52 -18.94 26.67 -57.34
C SER A 52 -19.95 27.75 -57.69
N LYS A 53 -21.22 27.59 -57.26
CA LYS A 53 -22.18 28.70 -56.97
C LYS A 53 -23.64 28.31 -56.67
N ALA A 54 -23.92 27.13 -56.11
CA ALA A 54 -25.30 26.79 -55.71
C ALA A 54 -25.42 26.10 -54.34
N VAL A 55 -24.38 26.18 -53.49
CA VAL A 55 -24.34 25.52 -52.17
C VAL A 55 -24.23 26.52 -51.00
N ASP A 56 -24.13 27.82 -51.27
CA ASP A 56 -23.75 28.81 -50.24
C ASP A 56 -24.89 29.32 -49.33
N GLU A 57 -26.14 29.43 -49.80
CA GLU A 57 -27.18 30.12 -49.01
C GLU A 57 -27.98 29.21 -48.05
N ALA A 58 -28.11 27.91 -48.33
CA ALA A 58 -28.73 26.96 -47.40
C ALA A 58 -27.76 26.50 -46.27
N ASN A 59 -26.46 26.68 -46.47
CA ASN A 59 -25.43 26.27 -45.53
C ASN A 59 -25.17 27.33 -44.44
N THR A 60 -25.51 28.59 -44.70
CA THR A 60 -25.21 29.72 -43.80
C THR A 60 -26.16 29.80 -42.58
N GLN A 61 -27.45 29.45 -42.72
CA GLN A 61 -28.37 29.44 -41.56
C GLN A 61 -28.23 28.20 -40.68
N LYS A 62 -27.94 27.02 -41.27
CA LYS A 62 -27.63 25.80 -40.50
C LYS A 62 -26.33 25.97 -39.69
N ALA A 63 -25.36 26.73 -40.20
CA ALA A 63 -24.13 27.05 -39.49
C ALA A 63 -24.33 27.97 -38.26
N LEU A 64 -25.29 28.90 -38.29
CA LEU A 64 -25.56 29.83 -37.18
C LEU A 64 -26.34 29.20 -36.02
N GLN A 65 -27.18 28.19 -36.30
CA GLN A 65 -27.92 27.47 -35.25
C GLN A 65 -27.04 26.40 -34.58
N THR A 66 -26.20 25.73 -35.38
CA THR A 66 -25.22 24.73 -34.90
C THR A 66 -24.12 25.37 -34.02
N SER A 67 -23.77 26.65 -34.22
CA SER A 67 -22.74 27.32 -33.39
C SER A 67 -23.26 27.79 -32.02
N LYS A 68 -24.57 28.06 -31.88
CA LYS A 68 -25.18 28.50 -30.62
C LYS A 68 -25.43 27.33 -29.65
N GLU A 69 -25.85 26.18 -30.17
CA GLU A 69 -26.05 24.95 -29.39
C GLU A 69 -24.72 24.31 -28.96
N ALA A 70 -23.66 24.44 -29.77
CA ALA A 70 -22.30 24.02 -29.40
C ALA A 70 -21.74 24.87 -28.24
N ALA A 71 -21.95 26.19 -28.26
CA ALA A 71 -21.48 27.09 -27.19
C ALA A 71 -22.22 26.86 -25.86
N GLU A 72 -23.51 26.51 -25.89
CA GLU A 72 -24.31 26.24 -24.69
C GLU A 72 -24.00 24.87 -24.06
N GLN A 73 -23.63 23.88 -24.89
CA GLN A 73 -23.13 22.57 -24.41
C GLN A 73 -21.71 22.64 -23.85
N GLU A 74 -20.82 23.45 -24.43
CA GLU A 74 -19.48 23.69 -23.87
C GLU A 74 -19.55 24.42 -22.52
N ALA A 75 -20.46 25.38 -22.37
CA ALA A 75 -20.67 26.08 -21.09
C ALA A 75 -21.21 25.16 -19.98
N LYS A 76 -22.17 24.27 -20.27
CA LYS A 76 -22.68 23.29 -19.28
C LYS A 76 -21.64 22.25 -18.87
N LYS A 77 -20.83 21.75 -19.81
CA LYS A 77 -19.73 20.81 -19.51
C LYS A 77 -18.65 21.47 -18.65
N ALA A 78 -18.34 22.73 -18.89
CA ALA A 78 -17.37 23.47 -18.09
C ALA A 78 -17.84 23.68 -16.65
N ASP A 79 -19.13 23.97 -16.43
CA ASP A 79 -19.69 24.12 -15.07
C ASP A 79 -19.78 22.79 -14.31
N GLU A 80 -20.16 21.68 -14.96
CA GLU A 80 -20.17 20.34 -14.33
C GLU A 80 -18.77 19.84 -13.98
N GLN A 81 -17.77 20.11 -14.84
CA GLN A 81 -16.39 19.71 -14.62
C GLN A 81 -15.75 20.53 -13.48
N LYS A 82 -16.06 21.82 -13.41
CA LYS A 82 -15.64 22.70 -12.30
C LYS A 82 -16.29 22.30 -10.98
N ALA A 83 -17.57 21.94 -10.98
CA ALA A 83 -18.27 21.46 -9.77
C ALA A 83 -17.73 20.10 -9.28
N LYS A 84 -17.34 19.21 -10.21
CA LYS A 84 -16.73 17.92 -9.85
C LYS A 84 -15.32 18.09 -9.28
N GLU A 85 -14.49 18.97 -9.85
CA GLU A 85 -13.16 19.29 -9.32
C GLU A 85 -13.24 19.97 -7.94
N GLU A 86 -14.22 20.85 -7.70
CA GLU A 86 -14.43 21.48 -6.39
C GLU A 86 -14.87 20.47 -5.32
N ALA A 87 -15.74 19.51 -5.68
CA ALA A 87 -16.17 18.45 -4.78
C ALA A 87 -15.03 17.47 -4.44
N GLU A 88 -14.17 17.15 -5.42
CA GLU A 88 -13.02 16.25 -5.24
C GLU A 88 -11.91 16.94 -4.41
N ALA A 89 -11.67 18.23 -4.64
CA ALA A 89 -10.74 19.04 -3.85
C ALA A 89 -11.20 19.17 -2.39
N LYS A 90 -12.50 19.36 -2.17
CA LYS A 90 -13.08 19.45 -0.82
C LYS A 90 -13.03 18.10 -0.08
N ALA A 91 -13.35 17.00 -0.76
CA ALA A 91 -13.24 15.65 -0.19
C ALA A 91 -11.80 15.28 0.17
N LYS A 92 -10.82 15.71 -0.65
CA LYS A 92 -9.40 15.49 -0.39
C LYS A 92 -8.90 16.33 0.78
N ALA A 93 -9.36 17.58 0.91
CA ALA A 93 -9.04 18.45 2.04
C ALA A 93 -9.60 17.92 3.37
N ASP A 94 -10.86 17.47 3.39
CA ASP A 94 -11.49 16.84 4.57
C ASP A 94 -10.76 15.55 4.99
N ALA A 95 -10.32 14.73 4.02
CA ALA A 95 -9.56 13.51 4.30
C ALA A 95 -8.16 13.81 4.87
N GLU A 96 -7.50 14.85 4.37
CA GLU A 96 -6.17 15.27 4.82
C GLU A 96 -6.22 15.91 6.21
N GLU A 97 -7.26 16.71 6.51
CA GLU A 97 -7.49 17.28 7.83
C GLU A 97 -7.84 16.20 8.87
N LYS A 98 -8.68 15.22 8.51
CA LYS A 98 -9.00 14.09 9.37
C LYS A 98 -7.78 13.19 9.65
N ALA A 99 -6.97 12.89 8.63
CA ALA A 99 -5.73 12.13 8.80
C ALA A 99 -4.71 12.87 9.68
N LYS A 100 -4.63 14.20 9.56
CA LYS A 100 -3.77 15.03 10.40
C LYS A 100 -4.25 15.07 11.85
N ALA A 101 -5.55 15.24 12.09
CA ALA A 101 -6.13 15.19 13.43
C ALA A 101 -5.95 13.82 14.10
N GLU A 102 -6.06 12.73 13.34
CA GLU A 102 -5.82 11.36 13.84
C GLU A 102 -4.34 11.11 14.15
N ALA A 103 -3.42 11.63 13.32
CA ALA A 103 -1.98 11.57 13.58
C ALA A 103 -1.57 12.38 14.81
N GLU A 104 -2.09 13.60 14.98
CA GLU A 104 -1.84 14.46 16.14
C GLU A 104 -2.40 13.82 17.43
N ALA A 105 -3.59 13.19 17.37
CA ALA A 105 -4.16 12.45 18.49
C ALA A 105 -3.35 11.19 18.86
N LYS A 106 -2.82 10.47 17.85
CA LYS A 106 -1.98 9.29 18.08
C LYS A 106 -0.62 9.68 18.68
N GLN A 107 -0.04 10.77 18.21
CA GLN A 107 1.20 11.33 18.74
C GLN A 107 1.04 11.82 20.19
N ALA A 108 -0.05 12.55 20.50
CA ALA A 108 -0.33 12.98 21.87
C ALA A 108 -0.53 11.79 22.84
N LYS A 109 -1.14 10.69 22.37
CA LYS A 109 -1.22 9.44 23.14
C LYS A 109 0.17 8.84 23.36
N GLU A 110 1.02 8.79 22.35
CA GLU A 110 2.37 8.22 22.44
C GLU A 110 3.31 9.03 23.37
N ASP A 111 3.16 10.35 23.40
CA ASP A 111 3.89 11.22 24.31
C ASP A 111 3.49 10.98 25.79
N ALA A 112 2.20 10.69 26.04
CA ALA A 112 1.68 10.33 27.36
C ALA A 112 2.10 8.93 27.84
N VAL A 113 2.59 8.06 26.96
CA VAL A 113 3.06 6.72 27.33
C VAL A 113 4.31 6.84 28.23
N PRO A 114 4.35 6.16 29.39
CA PRO A 114 5.53 6.17 30.26
C PRO A 114 6.80 5.68 29.54
N ARG A 115 7.97 6.17 29.99
CA ARG A 115 9.26 5.81 29.39
C ARG A 115 9.49 4.30 29.34
N GLU A 116 9.16 3.57 30.41
CA GLU A 116 9.36 2.12 30.48
C GLU A 116 8.49 1.33 29.49
N TYR A 117 7.29 1.84 29.18
CA TYR A 117 6.37 1.20 28.22
C TYR A 117 6.91 1.33 26.79
N LYS A 118 7.46 2.51 26.46
CA LYS A 118 8.18 2.73 25.19
C LYS A 118 9.44 1.88 25.09
N SER A 119 10.19 1.73 26.17
CA SER A 119 11.37 0.85 26.22
C SER A 119 11.00 -0.63 26.05
N ALA A 120 9.96 -1.10 26.74
CA ALA A 120 9.48 -2.46 26.66
C ALA A 120 9.01 -2.80 25.23
N LEU A 121 8.29 -1.88 24.56
CA LEU A 121 7.89 -2.06 23.16
C LEU A 121 9.09 -2.22 22.22
N LYS A 122 10.09 -1.33 22.34
CA LYS A 122 11.33 -1.44 21.53
C LYS A 122 12.10 -2.75 21.78
N LYS A 123 12.12 -3.21 23.03
CA LYS A 123 12.73 -4.50 23.38
C LYS A 123 11.94 -5.68 22.81
N ALA A 124 10.61 -5.63 22.87
CA ALA A 124 9.74 -6.61 22.25
C ALA A 124 10.01 -6.71 20.74
N GLU A 125 10.10 -5.57 20.05
CA GLU A 125 10.42 -5.50 18.62
C GLU A 125 11.78 -6.13 18.34
N SER A 126 12.81 -5.80 19.13
CA SER A 126 14.14 -6.37 18.99
C SER A 126 14.16 -7.89 19.18
N TYR A 127 13.43 -8.43 20.17
CA TYR A 127 13.34 -9.87 20.37
C TYR A 127 12.57 -10.57 19.25
N ALA A 128 11.47 -9.98 18.78
CA ALA A 128 10.70 -10.50 17.66
C ALA A 128 11.55 -10.54 16.38
N GLU A 129 12.30 -9.47 16.09
CA GLU A 129 13.10 -9.35 14.87
C GLU A 129 14.37 -10.21 14.90
N THR A 130 15.15 -10.11 15.98
CA THR A 130 16.51 -10.70 16.02
C THR A 130 16.51 -12.12 16.55
N MET A 131 15.57 -12.47 17.43
CA MET A 131 15.51 -13.79 18.05
C MET A 131 14.31 -14.61 17.59
N SER A 132 13.43 -14.05 16.74
CA SER A 132 12.24 -14.74 16.23
C SER A 132 11.39 -15.36 17.34
N MET A 133 11.31 -14.68 18.49
CA MET A 133 10.58 -15.20 19.65
C MET A 133 9.07 -15.13 19.42
N SER A 134 8.33 -16.00 20.12
CA SER A 134 6.88 -15.94 20.17
C SER A 134 6.39 -14.76 21.01
N LYS A 135 5.12 -14.39 20.82
CA LYS A 135 4.47 -13.34 21.60
C LYS A 135 4.52 -13.62 23.11
N ALA A 136 4.28 -14.87 23.52
CA ALA A 136 4.33 -15.28 24.92
C ALA A 136 5.77 -15.31 25.47
N GLY A 137 6.71 -15.84 24.69
CA GLY A 137 8.12 -15.86 25.09
C GLY A 137 8.69 -14.45 25.28
N ILE A 138 8.29 -13.48 24.46
CA ILE A 138 8.70 -12.08 24.63
C ILE A 138 8.13 -11.50 25.93
N TYR A 139 6.86 -11.78 26.27
CA TYR A 139 6.30 -11.32 27.53
C TYR A 139 7.09 -11.84 28.74
N ASP A 140 7.37 -13.15 28.75
CA ASP A 140 8.15 -13.80 29.80
C ASP A 140 9.56 -13.18 29.89
N GLN A 141 10.20 -12.94 28.75
CA GLN A 141 11.53 -12.33 28.70
C GLN A 141 11.55 -10.88 29.20
N LEU A 142 10.53 -10.08 28.89
CA LEU A 142 10.42 -8.70 29.33
C LEU A 142 10.18 -8.60 30.85
N THR A 143 9.44 -9.55 31.41
CA THR A 143 9.06 -9.56 32.85
C THR A 143 10.02 -10.35 33.73
N SER A 144 10.88 -11.19 33.14
CA SER A 144 11.85 -11.99 33.87
C SER A 144 12.82 -11.13 34.69
N GLU A 145 13.01 -11.50 35.95
CA GLU A 145 14.01 -10.89 36.84
C GLU A 145 15.44 -11.04 36.30
N TYR A 146 15.69 -12.07 35.48
CA TYR A 146 16.97 -12.32 34.81
C TYR A 146 17.03 -11.77 33.37
N GLY A 147 15.93 -11.20 32.87
CA GLY A 147 15.82 -10.59 31.55
C GLY A 147 15.88 -9.07 31.64
N GLU A 148 14.80 -8.41 31.23
CA GLU A 148 14.70 -6.95 31.28
C GLU A 148 14.05 -6.42 32.58
N ASN A 149 13.34 -7.29 33.31
CA ASN A 149 12.65 -6.98 34.57
C ASN A 149 11.76 -5.73 34.49
N PHE A 150 11.06 -5.55 33.36
CA PHE A 150 10.07 -4.49 33.22
C PHE A 150 8.84 -4.79 34.09
N PRO A 151 8.13 -3.74 34.56
CA PRO A 151 6.82 -3.93 35.19
C PRO A 151 5.87 -4.71 34.28
N PRO A 152 5.06 -5.64 34.81
CA PRO A 152 4.13 -6.45 34.02
C PRO A 152 3.20 -5.64 33.11
N GLU A 153 2.81 -4.43 33.52
CA GLU A 153 1.96 -3.53 32.76
C GLU A 153 2.69 -2.93 31.55
N ALA A 154 3.98 -2.64 31.68
CA ALA A 154 4.81 -2.16 30.57
C ALA A 154 5.05 -3.28 29.54
N ALA A 155 5.32 -4.50 30.00
CA ALA A 155 5.45 -5.67 29.13
C ALA A 155 4.11 -5.98 28.44
N LYS A 156 2.98 -5.92 29.16
CA LYS A 156 1.66 -6.09 28.58
C LYS A 156 1.38 -5.04 27.50
N TYR A 157 1.69 -3.77 27.78
CA TYR A 157 1.59 -2.71 26.79
C TYR A 157 2.43 -3.01 25.55
N ALA A 158 3.67 -3.46 25.71
CA ALA A 158 4.54 -3.84 24.59
C ALA A 158 3.88 -4.92 23.72
N ILE A 159 3.40 -6.00 24.35
CA ILE A 159 2.77 -7.15 23.69
C ILE A 159 1.42 -6.81 23.02
N ASP A 160 0.67 -5.87 23.57
CA ASP A 160 -0.60 -5.40 23.00
C ASP A 160 -0.39 -4.47 21.80
N ASN A 161 0.74 -3.77 21.73
CA ASN A 161 1.00 -2.75 20.70
C ASN A 161 2.01 -3.18 19.64
N ILE A 162 2.79 -4.23 19.87
CA ILE A 162 3.71 -4.79 18.88
C ILE A 162 2.93 -5.47 17.74
N VAL A 163 3.31 -5.14 16.51
CA VAL A 163 2.78 -5.75 15.29
C VAL A 163 3.91 -6.49 14.61
N PHE A 164 3.80 -7.82 14.54
CA PHE A 164 4.80 -8.69 13.93
C PHE A 164 4.13 -9.88 13.25
N ASP A 165 4.83 -10.49 12.31
CA ASP A 165 4.40 -11.76 11.72
C ASP A 165 4.90 -12.92 12.60
N TRP A 166 4.03 -13.37 13.49
CA TRP A 166 4.34 -14.46 14.43
C TRP A 166 4.47 -15.82 13.77
N LYS A 167 3.77 -16.02 12.63
CA LYS A 167 3.86 -17.24 11.83
C LYS A 167 5.23 -17.33 11.17
N GLU A 168 5.73 -16.21 10.66
CA GLU A 168 7.09 -16.13 10.12
C GLU A 168 8.15 -16.35 11.22
N ASN A 169 7.95 -15.80 12.42
CA ASN A 169 8.85 -16.08 13.54
C ASN A 169 8.87 -17.57 13.93
N ALA A 170 7.70 -18.21 13.97
CA ALA A 170 7.60 -19.66 14.22
C ALA A 170 8.32 -20.47 13.13
N LEU A 171 8.17 -20.09 11.85
CA LEU A 171 8.86 -20.73 10.74
C LEU A 171 10.39 -20.59 10.84
N LYS A 172 10.90 -19.41 11.20
CA LYS A 172 12.35 -19.21 11.42
C LYS A 172 12.88 -20.09 12.55
N LYS A 173 12.13 -20.22 13.64
CA LYS A 173 12.47 -21.14 14.75
C LYS A 173 12.45 -22.59 14.31
N ALA A 174 11.42 -23.00 13.56
CA ALA A 174 11.31 -24.34 13.00
C ALA A 174 12.52 -24.68 12.12
N LYS A 175 12.89 -23.80 11.19
CA LYS A 175 14.09 -23.94 10.34
C LYS A 175 15.35 -24.06 11.17
N SER A 176 15.51 -23.20 12.18
CA SER A 176 16.67 -23.27 13.08
C SER A 176 16.77 -24.63 13.78
N TYR A 177 15.67 -25.19 14.28
CA TYR A 177 15.66 -26.52 14.91
C TYR A 177 15.93 -27.65 13.91
N ALA A 178 15.35 -27.57 12.71
CA ALA A 178 15.61 -28.53 11.64
C ALA A 178 17.09 -28.54 11.25
N GLU A 179 17.67 -27.37 10.96
CA GLU A 179 19.03 -27.23 10.44
C GLU A 179 20.10 -27.48 11.51
N SER A 180 19.93 -26.92 12.71
CA SER A 180 20.98 -26.96 13.74
C SER A 180 20.88 -28.18 14.64
N MET A 181 19.68 -28.73 14.85
CA MET A 181 19.45 -29.84 15.76
C MET A 181 18.97 -31.12 15.06
N ASN A 182 18.71 -31.10 13.74
CA ASN A 182 18.22 -32.24 12.97
C ASN A 182 16.97 -32.89 13.60
N MET A 183 16.10 -32.06 14.18
CA MET A 183 14.87 -32.52 14.81
C MET A 183 13.83 -32.91 13.75
N SER A 184 13.01 -33.92 14.04
CA SER A 184 11.86 -34.27 13.21
C SER A 184 10.74 -33.22 13.34
N ASP A 185 9.89 -33.09 12.32
CA ASP A 185 8.75 -32.16 12.28
C ASP A 185 7.85 -32.24 13.53
N SER A 186 7.56 -33.45 14.02
CA SER A 186 6.75 -33.63 15.25
C SER A 186 7.45 -33.05 16.48
N ALA A 187 8.75 -33.30 16.63
CA ALA A 187 9.54 -32.77 17.74
C ALA A 187 9.68 -31.25 17.64
N ILE A 188 9.80 -30.69 16.43
CA ILE A 188 9.81 -29.25 16.20
C ILE A 188 8.45 -28.65 16.58
N TYR A 189 7.36 -29.26 16.15
CA TYR A 189 6.01 -28.82 16.51
C TYR A 189 5.83 -28.76 18.03
N ASP A 190 6.17 -29.85 18.72
CA ASP A 190 6.07 -29.94 20.18
C ASP A 190 6.95 -28.90 20.87
N GLN A 191 8.16 -28.67 20.36
CA GLN A 191 9.08 -27.66 20.87
C GLN A 191 8.55 -26.23 20.68
N LEU A 192 7.92 -25.94 19.54
CA LEU A 192 7.35 -24.63 19.26
C LEU A 192 6.20 -24.30 20.20
N ILE A 193 5.33 -25.27 20.53
CA ILE A 193 4.16 -25.04 21.39
C ILE A 193 4.45 -25.25 22.89
N SER A 194 5.61 -25.80 23.24
CA SER A 194 5.93 -26.16 24.62
C SER A 194 5.95 -24.94 25.55
N ASP A 195 5.33 -25.09 26.72
CA ASP A 195 5.36 -24.11 27.82
C ASP A 195 6.77 -23.85 28.37
N TYR A 196 7.72 -24.74 28.09
CA TYR A 196 9.14 -24.62 28.43
C TYR A 196 10.02 -24.36 27.21
N GLY A 197 9.44 -24.35 26.02
CA GLY A 197 10.10 -24.10 24.75
C GLY A 197 9.78 -22.70 24.23
N GLU A 198 9.27 -22.63 23.00
CA GLU A 198 9.05 -21.35 22.34
C GLU A 198 7.69 -20.70 22.61
N LYS A 199 6.70 -21.45 23.12
CA LYS A 199 5.35 -20.94 23.47
C LYS A 199 4.59 -20.25 22.30
N PHE A 200 4.82 -20.69 21.07
CA PHE A 200 3.95 -20.29 19.96
C PHE A 200 2.56 -20.89 20.12
N THR A 201 1.57 -20.24 19.50
CA THR A 201 0.24 -20.84 19.37
C THR A 201 0.29 -22.08 18.48
N LYS A 202 -0.70 -22.97 18.62
CA LYS A 202 -0.78 -24.18 17.80
C LYS A 202 -0.92 -23.85 16.32
N GLU A 203 -1.58 -22.75 15.99
CA GLU A 203 -1.78 -22.26 14.63
C GLU A 203 -0.48 -21.74 14.01
N GLU A 204 0.34 -21.02 14.77
CA GLU A 204 1.66 -20.56 14.35
C GLU A 204 2.64 -21.72 14.16
N ALA A 205 2.68 -22.65 15.13
CA ALA A 205 3.51 -23.84 15.04
C ALA A 205 3.08 -24.73 13.86
N LYS A 206 1.77 -24.91 13.65
CA LYS A 206 1.27 -25.66 12.50
C LYS A 206 1.67 -25.00 11.18
N TYR A 207 1.50 -23.69 11.07
CA TYR A 207 1.96 -22.96 9.89
C TYR A 207 3.46 -23.19 9.65
N ALA A 208 4.28 -23.11 10.70
CA ALA A 208 5.71 -23.32 10.60
C ALA A 208 6.08 -24.70 10.05
N ILE A 209 5.43 -25.77 10.53
CA ILE A 209 5.65 -27.13 10.02
C ILE A 209 5.15 -27.29 8.59
N ASP A 210 3.97 -26.76 8.27
CA ASP A 210 3.39 -26.86 6.91
C ASP A 210 4.25 -26.17 5.84
N HIS A 211 5.18 -25.28 6.25
CA HIS A 211 6.07 -24.51 5.37
C HIS A 211 7.57 -24.81 5.62
N LEU A 212 7.88 -25.87 6.35
CA LEU A 212 9.24 -26.36 6.60
C LEU A 212 9.66 -27.25 5.41
N GLU A 213 10.79 -26.95 4.76
CA GLU A 213 11.32 -27.70 3.61
C GLU A 213 12.38 -28.74 4.02
#